data_AF-A0A239FXB0-F1
#
_entry.id   AF-A0A239FXB0-F1
#
_cell.length_a   1.000
_cell.length_b   1.000
_cell.length_c   1.000
_cell.angle_alpha   90.00
_cell.angle_beta   90.00
_cell.angle_gamma   90.00
#
_symmetry.space_group_name_H-M   'P 1'
#
loop_
_entity.id
_entity.type
_entity.pdbx_description
1 polymer ?
#
loop_
_entity_poly.entity_id
_entity_poly.type
_entity_poly.pdbx_seq_one_letter_code
_entity_poly.pdbx_strand_id
1 'polypeptide(L)'
;MGVLKTIITALGLWSIATSPLMALTDVPRERAQIFATCLGRASAEMEHSWLIGGGADAAQDRRALFEMLLDTVASRSGIPGPELLDMRIRAKFAQAHLLQIATFHTDPDRKRRADAAARRAQRPCAALILG
;
A
#
# COMPACT_ATOMS: atom_id res chain seq x y z
N MET A 1 56.88 32.01 1.33
CA MET A 1 56.24 30.77 1.85
C MET A 1 54.90 31.10 2.54
N GLY A 2 53.97 31.81 1.88
CA GLY A 2 52.73 32.27 2.52
C GLY A 2 51.46 32.01 1.71
N VAL A 3 51.54 32.11 0.38
CA VAL A 3 50.35 32.09 -0.49
C VAL A 3 49.80 30.68 -0.75
N LEU A 4 50.68 29.66 -0.78
CA LEU A 4 50.29 28.27 -1.04
C LEU A 4 49.50 27.64 0.12
N LYS A 5 49.71 28.10 1.37
CA LYS A 5 48.96 27.63 2.54
C LYS A 5 47.54 28.22 2.60
N THR A 6 47.35 29.45 2.10
CA THR A 6 46.05 30.15 2.17
C THR A 6 45.02 29.60 1.19
N ILE A 7 45.46 29.11 0.02
CA ILE A 7 44.55 28.56 -1.01
C ILE A 7 43.95 27.21 -0.56
N ILE A 8 44.71 26.40 0.18
CA ILE A 8 44.26 25.08 0.65
C ILE A 8 43.19 25.21 1.76
N THR A 9 43.23 26.28 2.56
CA THR A 9 42.23 26.52 3.60
C THR A 9 40.89 27.08 3.09
N ALA A 10 40.85 27.68 1.90
CA ALA A 10 39.61 28.26 1.36
C ALA A 10 38.71 27.23 0.64
N LEU A 11 39.28 26.14 0.12
CA LEU A 11 38.52 25.06 -0.55
C LEU A 11 37.95 24.02 0.41
N GLY A 12 38.41 23.98 1.67
CA GLY A 12 37.95 23.01 2.67
C GLY A 12 36.66 23.40 3.40
N LEU A 13 36.18 24.64 3.25
CA LEU A 13 35.03 25.16 4.01
C LEU A 13 33.71 25.21 3.21
N TRP A 14 33.66 24.65 2.00
CA TRP A 14 32.48 24.72 1.13
C TRP A 14 31.95 23.34 0.73
N SER A 15 31.94 22.38 1.67
CA SER A 15 31.43 21.03 1.39
C SER A 15 30.61 20.39 2.51
N ILE A 16 30.13 21.16 3.50
CA ILE A 16 29.31 20.60 4.62
C ILE A 16 27.90 21.21 4.68
N ALA A 17 27.34 21.61 3.54
CA ALA A 17 25.95 22.03 3.44
C ALA A 17 25.15 21.21 2.42
N THR A 18 25.49 19.94 2.22
CA THR A 18 24.50 18.95 1.77
C THR A 18 23.72 18.50 2.98
N SER A 19 22.78 19.34 3.42
CA SER A 19 21.70 18.87 4.27
C SER A 19 21.07 17.67 3.54
N PRO A 20 20.98 16.48 4.16
CA PRO A 20 20.02 15.52 3.66
C PRO A 20 18.69 16.26 3.80
N LEU A 21 18.09 16.62 2.67
CA LEU A 21 16.68 16.91 2.63
C LEU A 21 16.05 15.60 3.14
N MET A 22 15.80 15.52 4.45
CA MET A 22 14.94 14.50 5.00
C MET A 22 13.70 14.64 4.16
N ALA A 23 13.47 13.67 3.29
CA ALA A 23 12.20 13.49 2.64
C ALA A 23 11.22 13.52 3.80
N LEU A 24 10.50 14.63 3.96
CA LEU A 24 9.33 14.69 4.80
C LEU A 24 8.49 13.55 4.28
N THR A 25 8.46 12.42 5.01
CA THR A 25 7.55 11.34 4.71
C THR A 25 6.19 12.00 4.69
N ASP A 26 5.60 12.11 3.52
CA ASP A 26 4.25 12.65 3.36
C ASP A 26 3.32 11.57 3.91
N VAL A 27 3.24 11.51 5.25
CA VAL A 27 2.49 10.51 6.01
C VAL A 27 1.04 10.45 5.51
N PRO A 28 0.36 11.58 5.20
CA PRO A 28 -0.94 11.55 4.52
C PRO A 28 -0.94 10.85 3.16
N ARG A 29 0.04 11.13 2.29
CA ARG A 29 0.17 10.47 0.97
C ARG A 29 0.40 8.98 1.09
N GLU A 30 1.34 8.56 1.92
CA GLU A 30 1.66 7.15 2.13
C GLU A 30 0.45 6.39 2.70
N ARG A 31 -0.21 6.95 3.72
CA ARG A 31 -1.43 6.36 4.29
C ARG A 31 -2.54 6.24 3.25
N ALA A 32 -2.75 7.25 2.43
CA ALA A 32 -3.77 7.22 1.38
C ALA A 32 -3.50 6.10 0.36
N GLN A 33 -2.25 5.91 -0.08
CA GLN A 33 -1.87 4.82 -0.99
C GLN A 33 -2.10 3.43 -0.36
N ILE A 34 -1.69 3.27 0.90
CA ILE A 34 -1.85 2.03 1.64
C ILE A 34 -3.34 1.71 1.84
N PHE A 35 -4.15 2.67 2.31
CA PHE A 35 -5.57 2.48 2.54
C PHE A 35 -6.33 2.25 1.23
N ALA A 36 -6.00 2.94 0.14
CA ALA A 36 -6.58 2.69 -1.17
C ALA A 36 -6.30 1.25 -1.64
N THR A 37 -5.06 0.78 -1.49
CA THR A 37 -4.68 -0.59 -1.83
C THR A 37 -5.45 -1.60 -0.97
N CYS A 38 -5.48 -1.41 0.35
CA CYS A 38 -6.16 -2.31 1.28
C CYS A 38 -7.68 -2.33 1.09
N LEU A 39 -8.29 -1.20 0.80
CA LEU A 39 -9.71 -1.10 0.43
C LEU A 39 -10.02 -1.90 -0.84
N GLY A 40 -9.14 -1.83 -1.84
CA GLY A 40 -9.26 -2.64 -3.07
C GLY A 40 -9.25 -4.14 -2.77
N ARG A 41 -8.27 -4.61 -1.99
CA ARG A 41 -8.17 -6.04 -1.65
C ARG A 41 -9.31 -6.53 -0.75
N ALA A 42 -9.73 -5.73 0.24
CA ALA A 42 -10.89 -6.04 1.09
C ALA A 42 -12.19 -6.16 0.27
N SER A 43 -12.35 -5.30 -0.75
CA SER A 43 -13.49 -5.40 -1.67
C SER A 43 -13.50 -6.71 -2.45
N ALA A 44 -12.33 -7.21 -2.88
CA ALA A 44 -12.23 -8.50 -3.55
C ALA A 44 -12.58 -9.67 -2.63
N GLU A 45 -12.16 -9.62 -1.35
CA GLU A 45 -12.51 -10.65 -0.37
C GLU A 45 -14.00 -10.70 -0.07
N MET A 46 -14.64 -9.53 0.08
CA MET A 46 -16.07 -9.43 0.31
C MET A 46 -16.86 -10.05 -0.85
N GLU A 47 -16.55 -9.66 -2.08
CA GLU A 47 -17.20 -10.19 -3.28
C GLU A 47 -16.93 -11.70 -3.46
N HIS A 48 -15.71 -12.15 -3.18
CA HIS A 48 -15.40 -13.57 -3.22
C HIS A 48 -16.16 -14.37 -2.14
N SER A 49 -16.32 -13.81 -0.95
CA SER A 49 -17.06 -14.44 0.15
C SER A 49 -18.53 -14.64 -0.24
N TRP A 50 -19.17 -13.63 -0.83
CA TRP A 50 -20.51 -13.77 -1.41
C TRP A 50 -20.56 -14.85 -2.49
N LEU A 51 -19.58 -14.88 -3.41
CA LEU A 51 -19.54 -15.84 -4.50
C LEU A 51 -19.50 -17.31 -4.02
N ILE A 52 -18.74 -17.59 -2.95
CA ILE A 52 -18.57 -18.96 -2.43
C ILE A 52 -19.63 -19.33 -1.38
N GLY A 53 -20.63 -18.48 -1.14
CA GLY A 53 -21.66 -18.69 -0.12
C GLY A 53 -21.14 -18.60 1.32
N GLY A 54 -19.99 -17.94 1.53
CA GLY A 54 -19.43 -17.68 2.84
C GLY A 54 -20.06 -16.44 3.51
N GLY A 55 -20.03 -16.40 4.85
CA GLY A 55 -20.41 -15.19 5.59
C GLY A 55 -19.47 -14.03 5.26
N ALA A 56 -20.02 -12.98 4.67
CA ALA A 56 -19.23 -11.85 4.18
C ALA A 56 -19.07 -10.72 5.20
N ASP A 57 -19.73 -10.80 6.36
CA ASP A 57 -19.80 -9.73 7.35
C ASP A 57 -18.40 -9.24 7.75
N ALA A 58 -17.49 -10.16 8.10
CA ALA A 58 -16.12 -9.80 8.47
C ALA A 58 -15.32 -9.15 7.33
N ALA A 59 -15.63 -9.48 6.06
CA ALA A 59 -14.99 -8.86 4.90
C ALA A 59 -15.62 -7.49 4.59
N GLN A 60 -16.93 -7.36 4.80
CA GLN A 60 -17.68 -6.12 4.67
C GLN A 60 -17.21 -5.09 5.71
N ASP A 61 -17.07 -5.49 6.98
CA ASP A 61 -16.57 -4.64 8.06
C ASP A 61 -15.15 -4.14 7.76
N ARG A 62 -14.28 -5.03 7.30
CA ARG A 62 -12.90 -4.67 6.92
C ARG A 62 -12.88 -3.70 5.73
N ARG A 63 -13.75 -3.90 4.75
CA ARG A 63 -13.90 -2.97 3.62
C ARG A 63 -14.35 -1.58 4.14
N ALA A 64 -15.41 -1.54 4.93
CA ALA A 64 -15.97 -0.29 5.46
C ALA A 64 -14.95 0.48 6.32
N LEU A 65 -14.14 -0.24 7.11
CA LEU A 65 -13.05 0.37 7.88
C LEU A 65 -12.02 1.04 6.99
N PHE A 66 -11.53 0.37 5.93
CA PHE A 66 -10.56 0.98 5.02
C PHE A 66 -11.13 2.13 4.19
N GLU A 67 -12.43 2.10 3.89
CA GLU A 67 -13.13 3.22 3.26
C GLU A 67 -13.09 4.46 4.17
N MET A 68 -13.49 4.32 5.43
CA MET A 68 -13.42 5.39 6.43
C MET A 68 -11.98 5.91 6.65
N LEU A 69 -10.99 5.01 6.72
CA LEU A 69 -9.58 5.39 6.86
C LEU A 69 -9.07 6.18 5.66
N LEU A 70 -9.42 5.76 4.44
CA LEU A 70 -9.04 6.47 3.21
C LEU A 70 -9.67 7.86 3.18
N ASP A 71 -10.98 7.97 3.45
CA ASP A 71 -11.69 9.24 3.44
C ASP A 71 -11.10 10.26 4.44
N THR A 72 -10.60 9.76 5.57
CA THR A 72 -9.95 10.59 6.62
C THR A 72 -8.65 11.25 6.14
N VAL A 73 -7.91 10.62 5.22
CA VAL A 73 -6.57 11.09 4.80
C VAL A 73 -6.53 11.60 3.36
N ALA A 74 -7.51 11.24 2.52
CA ALA A 74 -7.49 11.49 1.08
C ALA A 74 -7.32 12.98 0.73
N SER A 75 -8.06 13.87 1.39
CA SER A 75 -7.98 15.32 1.13
C SER A 75 -6.61 15.94 1.45
N ARG A 76 -5.86 15.33 2.38
CA ARG A 76 -4.54 15.80 2.82
C ARG A 76 -3.38 15.10 2.09
N SER A 77 -3.68 14.08 1.29
CA SER A 77 -2.68 13.25 0.61
C SER A 77 -2.00 13.91 -0.59
N GLY A 78 -2.64 14.95 -1.15
CA GLY A 78 -2.23 15.52 -2.44
C GLY A 78 -2.28 14.53 -3.60
N ILE A 79 -2.99 13.40 -3.47
CA ILE A 79 -3.26 12.45 -4.55
C ILE A 79 -4.65 12.74 -5.12
N PRO A 80 -4.78 12.89 -6.45
CA PRO A 80 -6.08 13.04 -7.09
C PRO A 80 -7.00 11.83 -6.84
N GLY A 81 -8.30 12.09 -6.61
CA GLY A 81 -9.30 11.03 -6.42
C GLY A 81 -9.29 9.92 -7.49
N PRO A 82 -9.16 10.23 -8.80
CA PRO A 82 -9.04 9.21 -9.84
C PRO A 82 -7.83 8.29 -9.70
N GLU A 83 -6.71 8.80 -9.19
CA GLU A 83 -5.51 8.00 -8.95
C GLU A 83 -5.70 7.06 -7.75
N LEU A 84 -6.34 7.53 -6.68
CA LEU A 84 -6.73 6.67 -5.55
C LEU A 84 -7.74 5.58 -5.98
N LEU A 85 -8.68 5.92 -6.86
CA LEU A 85 -9.64 4.97 -7.42
C LEU A 85 -8.93 3.90 -8.26
N ASP A 86 -8.00 4.30 -9.10
CA ASP A 86 -7.21 3.40 -9.91
C ASP A 86 -6.37 2.43 -9.05
N MET A 87 -5.72 2.91 -7.98
CA MET A 87 -5.02 2.05 -7.01
C MET A 87 -5.96 0.99 -6.41
N ARG A 88 -7.17 1.40 -6.00
CA ARG A 88 -8.20 0.48 -5.47
C ARG A 88 -8.57 -0.59 -6.50
N ILE A 89 -8.81 -0.18 -7.75
CA ILE A 89 -9.19 -1.07 -8.84
C ILE A 89 -8.10 -2.10 -9.10
N ARG A 90 -6.85 -1.66 -9.29
CA ARG A 90 -5.72 -2.58 -9.55
C ARG A 90 -5.55 -3.59 -8.41
N ALA A 91 -5.58 -3.13 -7.17
CA ALA A 91 -5.44 -3.99 -5.99
C ALA A 91 -6.61 -5.00 -5.88
N LYS A 92 -7.83 -4.57 -6.17
CA LYS A 92 -9.02 -5.42 -6.19
C LYS A 92 -8.89 -6.52 -7.24
N PHE A 93 -8.56 -6.17 -8.49
CA PHE A 93 -8.42 -7.16 -9.57
C PHE A 93 -7.29 -8.16 -9.29
N ALA A 94 -6.14 -7.68 -8.79
CA ALA A 94 -5.03 -8.57 -8.43
C ALA A 94 -5.43 -9.58 -7.34
N GLN A 95 -6.12 -9.11 -6.29
CA GLN A 95 -6.59 -10.00 -5.21
C GLN A 95 -7.68 -10.96 -5.70
N ALA A 96 -8.65 -10.47 -6.46
CA ALA A 96 -9.73 -11.29 -7.01
C ALA A 96 -9.18 -12.41 -7.91
N HIS A 97 -8.16 -12.13 -8.71
CA HIS A 97 -7.51 -13.13 -9.55
C HIS A 97 -6.88 -14.26 -8.72
N LEU A 98 -6.18 -13.92 -7.65
CA LEU A 98 -5.60 -14.92 -6.75
C LEU A 98 -6.68 -15.78 -6.07
N LEU A 99 -7.76 -15.13 -5.59
CA LEU A 99 -8.88 -15.83 -4.96
C LEU A 99 -9.61 -16.77 -5.95
N GLN A 100 -9.79 -16.35 -7.20
CA GLN A 100 -10.37 -17.20 -8.23
C GLN A 100 -9.52 -18.44 -8.51
N ILE A 101 -8.20 -18.29 -8.62
CA ILE A 101 -7.31 -19.45 -8.81
C ILE A 101 -7.34 -20.35 -7.57
N ALA A 102 -7.26 -19.77 -6.37
CA ALA A 102 -7.25 -20.51 -5.11
C ALA A 102 -8.49 -21.40 -4.96
N THR A 103 -9.65 -20.91 -5.38
CA THR A 103 -10.93 -21.61 -5.21
C THR A 103 -11.25 -22.54 -6.38
N PHE A 104 -11.14 -22.06 -7.62
CA PHE A 104 -11.74 -22.71 -8.80
C PHE A 104 -10.76 -23.41 -9.74
N HIS A 105 -9.46 -23.22 -9.59
CA HIS A 105 -8.49 -23.89 -10.47
C HIS A 105 -8.47 -25.42 -10.25
N THR A 106 -8.14 -26.18 -11.30
CA THR A 106 -8.10 -27.66 -11.27
C THR A 106 -6.78 -28.22 -10.73
N ASP A 107 -5.64 -27.63 -11.13
CA ASP A 107 -4.31 -27.97 -10.60
C ASP A 107 -4.19 -27.62 -9.10
N PRO A 108 -4.01 -28.62 -8.20
CA PRO A 108 -3.95 -28.40 -6.76
C PRO A 108 -2.73 -27.57 -6.32
N ASP A 109 -1.62 -27.60 -7.06
CA ASP A 109 -0.43 -26.83 -6.71
C ASP A 109 -0.64 -25.34 -6.99
N ARG A 110 -1.32 -25.02 -8.09
CA ARG A 110 -1.72 -23.64 -8.40
C ARG A 110 -2.68 -23.10 -7.35
N LYS A 111 -3.66 -23.90 -6.91
CA LYS A 111 -4.56 -23.49 -5.82
C LYS A 111 -3.78 -23.12 -4.55
N ARG A 112 -2.88 -23.99 -4.08
CA ARG A 112 -2.09 -23.75 -2.87
C ARG A 112 -1.22 -22.50 -2.97
N ARG A 113 -0.54 -22.31 -4.11
CA ARG A 113 0.28 -21.11 -4.32
C ARG A 113 -0.54 -19.84 -4.36
N ALA A 114 -1.70 -19.86 -5.03
CA ALA A 114 -2.58 -18.72 -5.12
C ALA A 114 -3.21 -18.35 -3.77
N ASP A 115 -3.63 -19.33 -2.96
CA ASP A 115 -4.10 -19.10 -1.59
C ASP A 115 -3.00 -18.47 -0.72
N ALA A 116 -1.78 -19.02 -0.76
CA ALA A 116 -0.65 -18.45 -0.02
C ALA A 116 -0.33 -17.01 -0.46
N ALA A 117 -0.40 -16.72 -1.77
CA ALA A 117 -0.19 -15.39 -2.31
C ALA A 117 -1.32 -14.42 -1.90
N ALA A 118 -2.58 -14.85 -1.99
CA ALA A 118 -3.74 -14.05 -1.57
C ALA A 118 -3.65 -13.67 -0.08
N ARG A 119 -3.27 -14.62 0.77
CA ARG A 119 -3.03 -14.38 2.21
C ARG A 119 -1.86 -13.43 2.41
N ARG A 120 -0.72 -13.67 1.75
CA ARG A 120 0.47 -12.80 1.86
C ARG A 120 0.17 -11.36 1.46
N ALA A 121 -0.60 -11.15 0.39
CA ALA A 121 -1.02 -9.82 -0.06
C ALA A 121 -1.86 -9.08 1.00
N GLN A 122 -2.54 -9.81 1.88
CA GLN A 122 -3.45 -9.24 2.87
C GLN A 122 -2.86 -9.06 4.26
N ARG A 123 -1.76 -9.72 4.57
CA ARG A 123 -1.06 -9.56 5.86
C ARG A 123 -0.73 -8.09 6.18
N PRO A 124 -0.23 -7.26 5.25
CA PRO A 124 0.02 -5.85 5.56
C PRO A 124 -1.25 -5.10 5.95
N CYS A 125 -2.39 -5.39 5.30
CA CYS A 125 -3.65 -4.75 5.61
C CYS A 125 -4.19 -5.18 6.98
N ALA A 126 -4.11 -6.47 7.31
CA ALA A 126 -4.51 -6.96 8.62
C ALA A 126 -3.69 -6.32 9.77
N ALA A 127 -2.38 -6.14 9.56
CA ALA A 127 -1.49 -5.54 10.56
C ALA A 127 -1.86 -4.07 10.88
N LEU A 128 -2.46 -3.34 9.94
CA LEU A 128 -2.84 -1.93 10.14
C LEU A 128 -4.08 -1.77 11.03
N ILE A 129 -4.91 -2.79 11.13
CA ILE A 129 -6.18 -2.75 11.87
C ILE A 129 -6.01 -3.29 13.30
N LEU A 130 -5.04 -4.18 13.50
CA LEU A 130 -4.91 -4.93 14.75
C LEU A 130 -4.02 -4.28 15.82
N GLY A 131 -3.25 -3.24 15.49
CA GLY A 131 -2.43 -2.48 16.45
C GLY A 131 -1.29 -3.29 17.07
#